data_AF-A0A350T2R2-F1
#
_entry.id   AF-A0A350T2R2-F1
#
_cell.length_a   1.000
_cell.length_b   1.000
_cell.length_c   1.000
_cell.angle_alpha   90.00
_cell.angle_beta   90.00
_cell.angle_gamma   90.00
#
_symmetry.space_group_name_H-M   'P 1'
#
loop_
_entity.id
_entity.type
_entity.pdbx_description
1 polymer ?
#
loop_
_entity_poly.entity_id
_entity_poly.type
_entity_poly.pdbx_seq_one_letter_code
_entity_poly.pdbx_strand_id
1 'polypeptide(L)'
;EKPMEIALLTSISRSATAPAPDPWLAGYGINYYYFGYQTISTLVRLSAVPPATAFNLALATLFASVGTATMSAAGQLVRLARGSRVAVMLAAGVGPLLVLIAGNLETTRRLLIDGRSVIDAGWWQGVGWQASRIIVDHNVFRAGDSRETINEFPAFSFILGDLHPHVLTLP
;
A
#
# COMPACT_ATOMS: atom_id res chain seq x y z
N GLU A 1 7.78 4.30 -5.25
CA GLU A 1 8.62 4.82 -6.33
C GLU A 1 7.78 5.54 -7.40
N LYS A 2 6.92 6.47 -6.96
CA LYS A 2 5.92 7.18 -7.79
C LYS A 2 6.27 7.56 -9.23
N PRO A 3 7.42 8.19 -9.55
CA PRO A 3 7.72 8.54 -10.95
C PRO A 3 7.80 7.31 -11.86
N MET A 4 8.30 6.19 -11.34
CA MET A 4 8.33 4.93 -12.05
C MET A 4 6.90 4.45 -12.33
N GLU A 5 6.07 4.44 -11.30
CA GLU A 5 4.72 3.86 -11.32
C GLU A 5 3.79 4.63 -12.26
N ILE A 6 3.83 5.98 -12.21
CA ILE A 6 3.05 6.81 -13.14
C ILE A 6 3.53 6.65 -14.58
N ALA A 7 4.83 6.44 -14.80
CA ALA A 7 5.38 6.21 -16.14
C ALA A 7 4.92 4.85 -16.69
N LEU A 8 4.95 3.79 -15.88
CA LEU A 8 4.43 2.47 -16.24
C LEU A 8 2.93 2.53 -16.58
N LEU A 9 2.12 3.14 -15.70
CA LEU A 9 0.68 3.30 -15.93
C LEU A 9 0.41 4.11 -17.20
N THR A 10 1.15 5.19 -17.43
CA THR A 10 1.00 6.04 -18.62
C THR A 10 1.37 5.30 -19.90
N SER A 11 2.48 4.55 -19.91
CA SER A 11 2.90 3.76 -21.07
C SER A 11 1.83 2.72 -21.44
N ILE A 12 1.36 1.96 -20.46
CA ILE A 12 0.32 0.93 -20.65
C ILE A 12 -1.01 1.58 -21.08
N SER A 13 -1.38 2.72 -20.50
CA SER A 13 -2.62 3.44 -20.85
C SER A 13 -2.62 3.99 -22.27
N ARG A 14 -1.45 4.22 -22.88
CA ARG A 14 -1.32 4.77 -24.24
C ARG A 14 -0.99 3.72 -25.31
N SER A 15 -0.50 2.55 -24.93
CA SER A 15 -0.06 1.53 -25.89
C SER A 15 -1.23 0.79 -26.56
N ALA A 16 -1.23 0.66 -27.89
CA ALA A 16 -2.24 -0.14 -28.60
C ALA A 16 -1.97 -1.66 -28.52
N THR A 17 -0.74 -2.06 -28.21
CA THR A 17 -0.28 -3.44 -28.19
C THR A 17 0.38 -3.79 -26.85
N ALA A 18 0.38 -5.07 -26.50
CA ALA A 18 1.09 -5.59 -25.33
C ALA A 18 2.33 -6.40 -25.77
N PRO A 19 3.44 -6.35 -25.01
CA PRO A 19 3.68 -5.45 -23.88
C PRO A 19 3.87 -4.00 -24.34
N ALA A 20 3.43 -3.05 -23.53
CA ALA A 20 3.73 -1.62 -23.72
C ALA A 20 5.24 -1.35 -23.59
N PRO A 21 5.79 -0.33 -24.27
CA PRO A 21 7.21 0.00 -24.20
C PRO A 21 7.63 0.41 -22.78
N ASP A 22 8.81 -0.03 -22.36
CA ASP A 22 9.35 0.30 -21.04
C ASP A 22 9.90 1.73 -21.03
N PRO A 23 9.34 2.65 -20.20
CA PRO A 23 9.82 4.03 -20.12
C PRO A 23 11.22 4.15 -19.49
N TRP A 24 11.71 3.09 -18.84
CA TRP A 24 13.01 3.04 -18.18
C TRP A 24 14.04 2.19 -18.92
N LEU A 25 13.63 1.45 -19.96
CA LEU A 25 14.51 0.59 -20.76
C LEU A 25 14.15 0.65 -22.25
N ALA A 26 14.75 1.61 -22.95
CA ALA A 26 14.45 1.88 -24.37
C ALA A 26 14.66 0.64 -25.26
N GLY A 27 13.69 0.39 -26.14
CA GLY A 27 13.72 -0.75 -27.08
C GLY A 27 13.11 -2.04 -26.53
N TYR A 28 12.74 -2.08 -25.25
CA TYR A 28 12.13 -3.25 -24.61
C TYR A 28 10.70 -2.96 -24.17
N GLY A 29 9.92 -4.03 -23.97
CA GLY A 29 8.60 -3.96 -23.36
C GLY A 29 8.68 -4.10 -21.85
N ILE A 30 7.71 -3.53 -21.14
CA ILE A 30 7.58 -3.67 -19.69
C ILE A 30 7.42 -5.16 -19.35
N ASN A 31 8.33 -5.68 -18.52
CA ASN A 31 8.28 -7.06 -18.00
C ASN A 31 8.20 -7.11 -16.45
N TYR A 32 7.68 -6.03 -15.84
CA TYR A 32 7.65 -5.86 -14.39
C TYR A 32 6.24 -5.42 -13.96
N TYR A 33 5.57 -6.29 -13.20
CA TYR A 33 4.24 -6.06 -12.60
C TYR A 33 3.14 -5.55 -13.55
N TYR A 34 3.24 -5.95 -14.82
CA TYR A 34 2.42 -5.46 -15.92
C TYR A 34 0.92 -5.60 -15.66
N PHE A 35 0.49 -6.76 -15.14
CA PHE A 35 -0.93 -7.10 -15.00
C PHE A 35 -1.68 -6.17 -14.02
N GLY A 36 -1.04 -5.76 -12.92
CA GLY A 36 -1.63 -4.81 -11.98
C GLY A 36 -1.90 -3.45 -12.65
N TYR A 37 -0.90 -2.91 -13.33
CA TYR A 37 -1.05 -1.66 -14.08
C TYR A 37 -1.99 -1.79 -15.27
N GLN A 38 -2.06 -2.94 -15.93
CA GLN A 38 -3.01 -3.21 -17.01
C GLN A 38 -4.47 -3.18 -16.52
N THR A 39 -4.71 -3.69 -15.31
CA THR A 39 -6.05 -3.65 -14.69
C THR A 39 -6.47 -2.21 -14.44
N ILE A 40 -5.60 -1.40 -13.83
CA ILE A 40 -5.87 0.03 -13.62
C ILE A 40 -6.00 0.78 -14.95
N SER A 41 -5.12 0.53 -15.92
CA SER A 41 -5.15 1.10 -17.28
C SER A 41 -6.50 0.87 -17.97
N THR A 42 -7.11 -0.29 -17.77
CA THR A 42 -8.45 -0.59 -18.31
C THR A 42 -9.49 0.41 -17.76
N LEU A 43 -9.45 0.69 -16.45
CA LEU A 43 -10.32 1.69 -15.83
C LEU A 43 -9.99 3.11 -16.30
N VAL A 44 -8.72 3.44 -16.50
CA VAL A 44 -8.29 4.75 -17.05
C VAL A 44 -8.91 4.99 -18.42
N ARG A 45 -8.83 3.99 -19.31
CA ARG A 45 -9.38 4.08 -20.67
C ARG A 45 -10.90 4.15 -20.68
N LEU A 46 -11.57 3.36 -19.84
CA LEU A 46 -13.03 3.37 -19.74
C LEU A 46 -13.58 4.68 -19.18
N SER A 47 -12.87 5.29 -18.22
CA SER A 47 -13.28 6.55 -17.59
C SER A 47 -12.80 7.80 -18.34
N ALA A 48 -11.93 7.64 -19.35
CA ALA A 48 -11.34 8.72 -20.14
C ALA A 48 -10.68 9.84 -19.30
N VAL A 49 -10.15 9.50 -18.12
CA VAL A 49 -9.44 10.46 -17.27
C VAL A 49 -7.94 10.45 -17.54
N PRO A 50 -7.22 11.57 -17.32
CA PRO A 50 -5.76 11.59 -17.44
C PRO A 50 -5.09 10.57 -16.49
N PRO A 51 -3.96 9.94 -16.88
CA PRO A 51 -3.25 8.97 -16.05
C PRO A 51 -2.91 9.47 -14.64
N ALA A 52 -2.58 10.75 -14.48
CA ALA A 52 -2.29 11.36 -13.18
C ALA A 52 -3.54 11.39 -12.26
N THR A 53 -4.71 11.67 -12.81
CA THR A 53 -5.98 11.61 -12.07
C THR A 53 -6.33 10.15 -11.76
N ALA A 54 -6.22 9.26 -12.74
CA ALA A 54 -6.46 7.83 -12.55
C ALA A 54 -5.55 7.21 -11.48
N PHE A 55 -4.29 7.62 -11.40
CA PHE A 55 -3.35 7.13 -10.38
C PHE A 55 -3.88 7.38 -8.95
N ASN A 56 -4.37 8.59 -8.70
CA ASN A 56 -4.96 8.95 -7.40
C ASN A 56 -6.30 8.25 -7.16
N LEU A 57 -7.13 8.13 -8.19
CA LEU A 57 -8.40 7.38 -8.12
C LEU A 57 -8.16 5.89 -7.85
N ALA A 58 -7.11 5.31 -8.43
CA ALA A 58 -6.72 3.92 -8.18
C ALA A 58 -6.32 3.73 -6.72
N LEU A 59 -5.48 4.60 -6.16
CA LEU A 59 -5.14 4.58 -4.73
C LEU A 59 -6.37 4.67 -3.84
N ALA A 60 -7.27 5.62 -4.11
CA ALA A 60 -8.50 5.79 -3.34
C ALA A 60 -9.42 4.57 -3.43
N THR A 61 -9.52 3.97 -4.63
CA THR A 61 -10.32 2.77 -4.88
C THR A 61 -9.76 1.57 -4.12
N LEU A 62 -8.45 1.36 -4.18
CA LEU A 62 -7.77 0.27 -3.46
C LEU A 62 -7.92 0.46 -1.94
N PHE A 63 -7.71 1.67 -1.43
CA PHE A 63 -7.91 1.99 -0.01
C PHE A 63 -9.33 1.67 0.46
N ALA A 64 -10.35 2.12 -0.28
CA ALA A 64 -11.75 1.85 0.04
C ALA A 64 -12.09 0.35 -0.03
N SER A 65 -11.50 -0.36 -1.00
CA SER A 65 -11.72 -1.79 -1.19
C SER A 65 -11.10 -2.61 -0.05
N VAL A 66 -9.88 -2.27 0.39
CA VAL A 66 -9.26 -2.86 1.59
C VAL A 66 -10.07 -2.55 2.84
N GLY A 67 -10.55 -1.32 2.99
CA GLY A 67 -11.39 -0.93 4.12
C GLY A 67 -12.68 -1.76 4.18
N THR A 68 -13.32 -1.96 3.03
CA THR A 68 -14.54 -2.75 2.92
C THR A 68 -14.28 -4.24 3.20
N ALA A 69 -13.21 -4.80 2.64
CA ALA A 69 -12.83 -6.20 2.82
C ALA A 69 -12.52 -6.51 4.29
N THR A 70 -11.72 -5.66 4.94
CA THR A 70 -11.33 -5.82 6.35
C THR A 70 -12.48 -5.59 7.32
N MET A 71 -13.35 -4.61 7.05
CA MET A 71 -14.60 -4.39 7.78
C MET A 71 -15.49 -5.64 7.74
N SER A 72 -15.70 -6.18 6.53
CA SER A 72 -16.51 -7.38 6.33
C SER A 72 -15.88 -8.58 7.03
N ALA A 73 -14.58 -8.83 6.84
CA ALA A 73 -13.87 -9.96 7.44
C ALA A 73 -13.95 -9.92 8.97
N ALA A 74 -13.61 -8.80 9.60
CA ALA A 74 -13.60 -8.67 11.06
C ALA A 74 -15.01 -8.83 11.65
N GLY A 75 -16.02 -8.19 11.05
CA GLY A 75 -17.42 -8.34 11.49
C GLY A 75 -17.93 -9.78 11.34
N GLN A 76 -17.60 -10.45 10.23
CA GLN A 76 -18.04 -11.82 9.97
C GLN A 76 -17.38 -12.84 10.90
N LEU A 77 -16.10 -12.67 11.24
CA LEU A 77 -15.41 -13.53 12.20
C LEU A 77 -16.08 -13.47 13.59
N VAL A 78 -16.40 -12.27 14.08
CA VAL A 78 -17.10 -12.13 15.37
C VAL A 78 -18.52 -12.67 15.30
N ARG A 79 -19.21 -12.49 14.17
CA ARG A 79 -20.54 -13.08 13.96
C ARG A 79 -20.48 -14.62 13.98
N LEU A 80 -19.48 -15.21 13.34
CA LEU A 80 -19.27 -16.67 13.33
C LEU A 80 -18.96 -17.20 14.74
N ALA A 81 -18.24 -16.42 15.54
CA ALA A 81 -18.00 -16.69 16.96
C ALA A 81 -19.24 -16.44 17.86
N ARG A 82 -20.42 -16.20 17.28
CA ARG A 82 -21.69 -15.90 17.99
C ARG A 82 -21.61 -14.67 18.89
N GLY A 83 -20.77 -13.70 18.52
CA GLY A 83 -20.70 -12.41 19.20
C GLY A 83 -22.00 -11.61 19.08
N SER A 84 -22.24 -10.71 20.05
CA SER A 84 -23.40 -9.82 20.01
C SER A 84 -23.36 -8.88 18.80
N ARG A 85 -24.52 -8.31 18.42
CA ARG A 85 -24.59 -7.31 17.34
C ARG A 85 -23.64 -6.14 17.56
N VAL A 86 -23.49 -5.70 18.82
CA VAL A 86 -22.55 -4.64 19.21
C VAL A 86 -21.11 -5.08 18.98
N ALA A 87 -20.74 -6.29 19.39
CA ALA A 87 -19.38 -6.82 19.16
C ALA A 87 -19.05 -6.93 17.66
N VAL A 88 -20.01 -7.35 16.82
CA VAL A 88 -19.86 -7.38 15.36
C VAL A 88 -19.62 -5.98 14.79
N MET A 89 -20.41 -4.98 15.22
CA MET A 89 -20.23 -3.59 14.77
C MET A 89 -18.88 -3.02 15.19
N LEU A 90 -18.45 -3.30 16.42
CA LEU A 90 -17.14 -2.88 16.91
C LEU A 90 -16.01 -3.53 16.10
N ALA A 91 -16.08 -4.84 15.86
CA ALA A 91 -15.06 -5.54 15.08
C ALA A 91 -15.01 -5.03 13.62
N ALA A 92 -16.18 -4.82 13.01
CA ALA A 92 -16.28 -4.25 11.67
C ALA A 92 -15.69 -2.82 11.59
N GLY A 93 -15.86 -2.00 12.64
CA GLY A 93 -15.24 -0.68 12.70
C GLY A 93 -13.73 -0.72 12.96
N VAL A 94 -13.28 -1.61 13.85
CA VAL A 94 -11.86 -1.71 14.26
C VAL A 94 -10.99 -2.37 13.19
N GLY A 95 -11.51 -3.37 12.47
CA GLY A 95 -10.78 -4.08 11.41
C GLY A 95 -10.05 -3.18 10.40
N PRO A 96 -10.73 -2.27 9.70
CA PRO A 96 -10.09 -1.35 8.76
C PRO A 96 -9.13 -0.38 9.44
N LEU A 97 -9.39 0.05 10.69
CA LEU A 97 -8.48 0.91 11.43
C LEU A 97 -7.16 0.21 11.74
N LEU A 98 -7.20 -1.07 12.10
CA LEU A 98 -6.00 -1.85 12.36
C LEU A 98 -5.15 -2.01 11.10
N VAL A 99 -5.77 -2.27 9.94
CA VAL A 99 -5.04 -2.53 8.70
C VAL A 99 -4.58 -1.24 8.00
N LEU A 100 -5.46 -0.26 7.86
CA LEU A 100 -5.22 0.95 7.06
C LEU A 100 -4.60 2.10 7.84
N ILE A 101 -4.66 2.08 9.18
CA ILE A 101 -4.13 3.15 10.02
C ILE A 101 -3.03 2.64 10.96
N ALA A 102 -3.31 1.62 11.76
CA ALA A 102 -2.36 1.13 12.75
C ALA A 102 -1.20 0.32 12.12
N GLY A 103 -1.49 -0.42 11.04
CA GLY A 103 -0.50 -1.15 10.25
C GLY A 103 0.28 -2.17 11.09
N ASN A 104 1.61 -2.06 11.09
CA ASN A 104 2.49 -2.92 11.88
C ASN A 104 2.58 -2.52 13.38
N LEU A 105 1.71 -1.62 13.84
CA LEU A 105 1.62 -1.07 15.21
C LEU A 105 2.82 -0.25 15.67
N GLU A 106 3.89 -0.14 14.89
CA GLU A 106 5.08 0.58 15.34
C GLU A 106 4.83 2.09 15.43
N THR A 107 4.14 2.67 14.44
CA THR A 107 3.72 4.07 14.50
C THR A 107 2.84 4.32 15.71
N THR A 108 1.87 3.43 15.99
CA THR A 108 1.01 3.53 17.17
C THR A 108 1.81 3.47 18.46
N ARG A 109 2.73 2.51 18.59
CA ARG A 109 3.59 2.35 19.77
C ARG A 109 4.43 3.60 20.02
N ARG A 110 5.03 4.17 18.97
CA ARG A 110 5.86 5.38 19.07
C ARG A 110 5.05 6.60 19.48
N LEU A 111 3.85 6.77 18.92
CA LEU A 111 2.94 7.87 19.30
C LEU A 111 2.51 7.80 20.77
N LEU A 112 2.38 6.60 21.33
CA LEU A 112 2.03 6.41 22.75
C LEU A 112 3.20 6.66 23.71
N ILE A 113 4.44 6.42 23.29
CA ILE A 113 5.63 6.57 24.15
C ILE A 113 6.16 8.01 24.11
N ASP A 114 6.31 8.59 22.92
CA ASP A 114 6.86 9.94 22.74
C ASP A 114 6.25 10.62 21.50
N GLY A 115 4.93 10.79 21.53
CA GLY A 115 4.17 11.27 20.38
C GLY A 115 4.60 12.64 19.86
N ARG A 116 5.03 13.55 20.74
CA ARG A 116 5.41 14.90 20.31
C ARG A 116 6.69 14.89 19.48
N SER A 117 7.74 14.23 19.95
CA SER A 117 8.99 14.06 19.22
C SER A 117 8.78 13.40 17.86
N VAL A 118 7.94 12.35 17.84
CA VAL A 118 7.64 11.56 16.65
C VAL A 118 6.85 12.36 15.61
N ILE A 119 5.91 13.22 16.05
CA ILE A 119 5.17 14.13 15.18
C ILE A 119 6.07 15.24 14.66
N ASP A 120 6.89 15.85 15.52
CA ASP A 120 7.79 16.94 15.16
C ASP A 120 8.86 16.49 14.15
N ALA A 121 9.29 15.22 14.21
CA ALA A 121 10.19 14.61 13.22
C ALA A 121 9.55 14.37 11.83
N GLY A 122 8.21 14.41 11.74
CA GLY A 122 7.47 14.23 10.49
C GLY A 122 7.58 12.83 9.88
N TRP A 123 7.13 12.69 8.63
CA TRP A 123 7.03 11.39 7.95
C TRP A 123 8.40 10.72 7.70
N TRP A 124 9.34 11.49 7.16
CA TRP A 124 10.62 10.98 6.65
C TRP A 124 11.66 10.71 7.73
N GLN A 125 11.53 11.30 8.91
CA GLN A 125 12.46 11.08 10.02
C GLN A 125 11.79 10.45 11.24
N GLY A 126 10.45 10.51 11.33
CA GLY A 126 9.65 9.97 12.42
C GLY A 126 8.71 8.85 11.98
N VAL A 127 7.41 9.14 11.99
CA VAL A 127 6.30 8.17 11.96
C VAL A 127 6.34 7.14 10.83
N GLY A 128 6.77 7.53 9.63
CA GLY A 128 6.77 6.67 8.44
C GLY A 128 8.08 5.91 8.30
N TRP A 129 9.19 6.65 8.26
CA TRP A 129 10.51 6.06 8.05
C TRP A 129 10.88 5.04 9.12
N GLN A 130 10.73 5.39 10.40
CA GLN A 130 11.11 4.50 11.50
C GLN A 130 10.21 3.26 11.58
N ALA A 131 8.92 3.42 11.28
CA ALA A 131 7.98 2.29 11.24
C ALA A 131 8.28 1.31 10.10
N SER A 132 8.94 1.77 9.03
CA SER A 132 9.35 0.94 7.89
C SER A 132 10.69 0.22 8.06
N ARG A 133 11.31 0.24 9.25
CA ARG A 133 12.68 -0.27 9.52
C ARG A 133 12.75 -1.26 10.70
N ILE A 134 11.61 -1.81 11.12
CA ILE A 134 11.56 -2.68 12.30
C ILE A 134 12.14 -4.09 12.09
N ILE A 135 12.18 -4.58 10.84
CA ILE A 135 12.75 -5.91 10.52
C ILE A 135 14.22 -5.72 10.14
N VAL A 136 15.10 -6.40 10.87
CA VAL A 136 16.54 -6.41 10.61
C VAL A 136 16.94 -7.76 10.03
N ASP A 137 17.57 -7.73 8.86
CA ASP A 137 18.18 -8.91 8.25
C ASP A 137 19.52 -9.16 8.94
N HIS A 138 19.67 -10.35 9.52
CA HIS A 138 20.88 -10.80 10.18
C HIS A 138 21.56 -11.83 9.28
N ASN A 139 22.72 -11.49 8.73
CA ASN A 139 23.45 -12.39 7.85
C ASN A 139 23.91 -13.65 8.63
N VAL A 140 23.26 -14.78 8.34
CA VAL A 140 23.57 -16.07 8.98
C VAL A 140 24.94 -16.63 8.60
N PHE A 141 25.56 -16.11 7.55
CA PHE A 141 26.89 -16.52 7.07
C PHE A 141 28.01 -15.54 7.48
N ARG A 142 27.67 -14.34 7.97
CA ARG A 142 28.63 -13.33 8.39
C ARG A 142 28.14 -12.60 9.65
N ALA A 143 28.55 -13.12 10.81
CA ALA A 143 28.26 -12.50 12.10
C ALA A 143 28.68 -11.03 12.12
N GLY A 144 27.76 -10.15 12.54
CA GLY A 144 27.97 -8.70 12.61
C GLY A 144 27.52 -7.89 11.39
N ASP A 145 27.14 -8.53 10.27
CA ASP A 145 26.55 -7.84 9.11
C ASP A 145 25.01 -7.87 9.23
N SER A 146 24.46 -6.92 9.99
CA SER A 146 23.02 -6.74 10.15
C SER A 146 22.56 -5.48 9.43
N ARG A 147 21.45 -5.57 8.69
CA ARG A 147 20.93 -4.45 7.90
C ARG A 147 19.44 -4.27 8.14
N GLU A 148 19.02 -3.04 8.37
CA GLU A 148 17.61 -2.72 8.39
C GLU A 148 17.01 -2.96 7.01
N THR A 149 15.88 -3.65 6.98
CA THR A 149 15.12 -3.87 5.75
C THR A 149 14.02 -2.83 5.59
N ILE A 150 13.65 -2.55 4.35
CA ILE A 150 12.49 -1.72 4.05
C ILE A 150 11.25 -2.61 4.13
N ASN A 151 10.38 -2.33 5.09
CA ASN A 151 9.10 -2.99 5.24
C ASN A 151 7.98 -1.98 4.99
N GLU A 152 7.23 -2.21 3.93
CA GLU A 152 6.01 -1.48 3.65
C GLU A 152 4.81 -2.28 4.11
N PHE A 153 3.83 -1.58 4.66
CA PHE A 153 2.56 -2.11 5.11
C PHE A 153 1.44 -1.21 4.58
N PRO A 154 0.18 -1.66 4.49
CA PRO A 154 -0.86 -0.93 3.77
C PRO A 154 -0.94 0.56 4.12
N ALA A 155 -0.97 0.89 5.42
CA ALA A 155 -0.98 2.29 5.87
C ALA A 155 0.22 3.10 5.34
N PHE A 156 1.44 2.52 5.34
CA PHE A 156 2.63 3.19 4.83
C PHE A 156 2.47 3.59 3.36
N SER A 157 2.09 2.65 2.50
CA SER A 157 2.06 2.89 1.05
C SER A 157 0.87 3.76 0.64
N PHE A 158 -0.26 3.68 1.35
CA PHE A 158 -1.39 4.59 1.12
C PHE A 158 -1.10 6.03 1.57
N ILE A 159 -0.46 6.23 2.73
CA ILE A 159 -0.05 7.58 3.18
C ILE A 159 1.04 8.14 2.26
N LEU A 160 2.02 7.30 1.91
CA LEU A 160 3.05 7.69 0.96
C LEU A 160 2.42 8.03 -0.39
N GLY A 161 1.34 7.38 -0.79
CA GLY A 161 0.65 7.58 -2.06
C GLY A 161 1.38 6.90 -3.21
N ASP A 162 1.83 5.68 -2.96
CA ASP A 162 2.65 4.87 -3.84
C ASP A 162 1.78 3.76 -4.44
N LEU A 163 1.58 3.78 -5.76
CA LEU A 163 0.78 2.77 -6.45
C LEU A 163 1.67 1.58 -6.78
N HIS A 164 2.44 1.15 -5.78
CA HIS A 164 3.43 0.12 -5.96
C HIS A 164 2.74 -1.22 -6.24
N PRO A 165 3.36 -2.10 -7.01
CA PRO A 165 2.88 -3.44 -7.33
C PRO A 165 2.26 -4.25 -6.19
N HIS A 166 2.84 -4.21 -4.98
CA HIS A 166 2.25 -4.90 -3.82
C HIS A 166 0.94 -4.25 -3.36
N VAL A 167 0.78 -2.93 -3.51
CA VAL A 167 -0.48 -2.21 -3.29
C VAL A 167 -1.52 -2.56 -4.35
N LEU A 168 -1.09 -2.73 -5.60
CA LEU A 168 -1.95 -3.16 -6.71
C LEU A 168 -2.53 -4.58 -6.53
N THR A 169 -1.96 -5.38 -5.62
CA THR A 169 -2.50 -6.70 -5.27
C THR A 169 -3.60 -6.67 -4.21
N LEU A 170 -3.88 -5.50 -3.62
CA LEU A 170 -4.95 -5.31 -2.64
C LEU A 170 -6.31 -5.02 -3.31
N PRO A 171 -7.46 -5.25 -2.64
CA PRO A 171 -7.62 -6.04 -1.42
C PRO A 171 -7.52 -7.56 -1.63
#